data_AF-A0A4Q7ACF3-F1
#
_entry.id   AF-A0A4Q7ACF3-F1
#
_cell.length_a   1.000
_cell.length_b   1.000
_cell.length_c   1.000
_cell.angle_alpha   90.00
_cell.angle_beta   90.00
_cell.angle_gamma   90.00
#
_symmetry.space_group_name_H-M   'P 1'
#
loop_
_entity.id
_entity.type
_entity.pdbx_description
1 polymer ?
#
loop_
_entity_poly.entity_id
_entity_poly.type
_entity_poly.pdbx_seq_one_letter_code
_entity_poly.pdbx_strand_id
1 'polypeptide(L)'
;MKLTNHSVQRMKQRNINQEMIMLANIFGEPSNKGEKIILKRKDIHRIMKVLEVLERRGGITIVDDQDTLITTYFNDSFNRKLKSNSDFNFI
;
A
#
# COMPACT_ATOMS: atom_id res chain seq x y z
N MET A 1 -3.92 12.74 -12.77
CA MET A 1 -4.63 12.30 -14.01
C MET A 1 -5.71 13.32 -14.35
N LYS A 2 -5.80 13.79 -15.59
CA LYS A 2 -6.93 14.63 -16.05
C LYS A 2 -8.08 13.73 -16.50
N LEU A 3 -9.30 14.01 -16.06
CA LEU A 3 -10.49 13.24 -16.40
C LEU A 3 -11.33 13.99 -17.44
N THR A 4 -11.89 13.26 -18.40
CA THR A 4 -12.90 13.79 -19.32
C THR A 4 -14.29 13.69 -18.71
N ASN A 5 -15.24 14.53 -19.11
CA ASN A 5 -16.64 14.44 -18.66
C ASN A 5 -17.23 13.04 -18.93
N HIS A 6 -16.88 12.46 -20.09
CA HIS A 6 -17.29 11.09 -20.43
C HIS A 6 -16.76 10.07 -19.42
N SER A 7 -15.48 10.16 -19.03
CA SER A 7 -14.89 9.24 -18.05
C SER A 7 -15.57 9.34 -16.67
N VAL A 8 -15.83 10.56 -16.19
CA VAL A 8 -16.52 10.79 -14.90
C VAL A 8 -17.93 10.18 -14.92
N GLN A 9 -18.68 10.40 -16.00
CA GLN A 9 -20.01 9.82 -16.17
C GLN A 9 -19.97 8.29 -16.17
N ARG A 10 -19.04 7.68 -16.90
CA ARG A 10 -18.91 6.20 -16.97
C ARG A 10 -18.47 5.59 -15.65
N MET A 11 -17.58 6.25 -14.91
CA MET A 11 -17.19 5.85 -13.56
C MET A 11 -18.42 5.80 -12.63
N LYS A 12 -19.21 6.88 -12.62
CA LYS A 12 -20.46 6.96 -11.83
C LYS A 12 -21.45 5.86 -12.20
N GLN A 13 -21.69 5.63 -13.49
CA GLN A 13 -22.60 4.59 -13.99
C GLN A 13 -22.17 3.16 -13.62
N ARG A 14 -20.87 2.93 -13.39
CA ARG A 14 -20.30 1.62 -13.09
C ARG A 14 -19.92 1.45 -11.62
N ASN A 15 -20.25 2.42 -10.78
CA ASN A 15 -19.85 2.46 -9.37
C ASN A 15 -18.32 2.29 -9.18
N ILE A 16 -17.54 2.95 -10.04
CA ILE A 16 -16.07 2.96 -9.97
C ILE A 16 -15.64 4.28 -9.32
N ASN A 17 -14.91 4.20 -8.21
CA ASN A 17 -14.34 5.37 -7.54
C ASN A 17 -12.85 5.55 -7.86
N GLN A 18 -12.26 6.63 -7.33
CA GLN A 18 -10.88 7.00 -7.62
C GLN A 18 -9.89 6.04 -6.94
N GLU A 19 -10.24 5.52 -5.77
CA GLU A 19 -9.45 4.56 -5.00
C GLU A 19 -9.26 3.25 -5.77
N MET A 20 -10.32 2.75 -6.43
CA MET A 20 -10.24 1.58 -7.31
C MET A 20 -9.29 1.81 -8.49
N ILE A 21 -9.31 3.02 -9.07
CA ILE A 21 -8.38 3.39 -10.16
C ILE A 21 -6.95 3.48 -9.63
N MET A 22 -6.75 4.06 -8.45
CA MET A 22 -5.44 4.14 -7.81
C MET A 22 -4.85 2.74 -7.56
N LEU A 23 -5.65 1.82 -7.01
CA LEU A 23 -5.23 0.43 -6.80
C LEU A 23 -4.85 -0.27 -8.11
N ALA A 24 -5.62 -0.04 -9.18
CA ALA A 24 -5.27 -0.58 -10.48
C ALA A 24 -3.95 -0.01 -11.01
N ASN A 25 -3.66 1.28 -10.82
CA ASN A 25 -2.39 1.88 -11.24
C ASN A 25 -1.18 1.38 -10.42
N ILE A 26 -1.36 1.06 -9.13
CA ILE A 26 -0.28 0.59 -8.26
C ILE A 26 0.03 -0.90 -8.50
N PHE A 27 -1.02 -1.72 -8.65
CA PHE A 27 -0.87 -3.18 -8.62
C PHE A 27 -1.28 -3.89 -9.92
N GLY A 28 -1.83 -3.17 -10.88
CA GLY A 28 -2.23 -3.72 -12.16
C GLY A 28 -1.04 -3.86 -13.11
N GLU A 29 -1.16 -4.81 -14.03
CA GLU A 29 -0.15 -5.06 -15.05
C GLU A 29 -0.57 -4.43 -16.38
N PRO A 30 0.37 -3.93 -17.20
CA PRO A 30 0.05 -3.49 -18.55
C PRO A 30 -0.51 -4.66 -19.37
N SER A 31 -1.47 -4.38 -20.25
CA SER A 31 -1.90 -5.33 -21.28
C SER A 31 -0.74 -5.71 -22.20
N ASN A 32 -0.86 -6.82 -22.93
CA ASN A 32 0.17 -7.26 -23.88
C ASN A 32 0.55 -6.19 -24.94
N LYS A 33 -0.36 -5.26 -25.23
CA LYS A 33 -0.14 -4.14 -26.17
C LYS A 33 0.19 -2.82 -25.46
N GLY A 34 0.26 -2.80 -24.12
CA GLY A 34 0.65 -1.66 -23.29
C GLY A 34 -0.40 -0.54 -23.17
N GLU A 35 -1.59 -0.70 -23.76
CA GLU A 35 -2.60 0.35 -23.86
C GLU A 35 -3.58 0.39 -22.66
N LYS A 36 -3.55 -0.64 -21.80
CA LYS A 36 -4.42 -0.77 -20.63
C LYS A 36 -3.61 -1.20 -19.42
N ILE A 37 -4.11 -0.84 -18.24
CA ILE A 37 -3.68 -1.42 -16.97
C ILE A 37 -4.79 -2.36 -16.49
N ILE A 38 -4.43 -3.60 -16.15
CA ILE A 38 -5.38 -4.65 -15.78
C ILE A 38 -4.99 -5.20 -14.40
N LEU A 39 -5.84 -4.97 -13.41
CA LEU A 39 -5.76 -5.60 -12.10
C LEU A 39 -6.64 -6.86 -12.08
N LYS A 40 -6.03 -8.05 -12.08
CA LYS A 40 -6.78 -9.32 -12.13
C LYS A 40 -7.17 -9.78 -10.73
N ARG A 41 -8.22 -10.61 -10.67
CA ARG A 41 -8.72 -11.19 -9.40
C ARG A 41 -7.65 -11.91 -8.58
N LYS A 42 -6.75 -12.65 -9.23
CA LYS A 42 -5.65 -13.35 -8.54
C LYS A 42 -4.68 -12.39 -7.83
N ASP A 43 -4.44 -11.22 -8.44
CA ASP A 43 -3.52 -10.22 -7.91
C ASP A 43 -4.19 -9.50 -6.73
N ILE A 44 -5.49 -9.22 -6.83
CA ILE A 44 -6.31 -8.73 -5.70
C ILE A 44 -6.22 -9.70 -4.51
N HIS A 45 -6.38 -11.01 -4.72
CA HIS A 45 -6.28 -11.98 -3.62
C HIS A 45 -4.90 -11.99 -2.98
N ARG A 46 -3.83 -11.84 -3.77
CA ARG A 46 -2.46 -11.71 -3.25
C ARG A 46 -2.30 -10.46 -2.39
N ILE A 47 -2.82 -9.31 -2.85
CA ILE A 47 -2.76 -8.04 -2.13
C ILE A 47 -3.53 -8.13 -0.82
N MET A 48 -4.74 -8.69 -0.84
CA MET A 48 -5.56 -8.86 0.36
C MET A 48 -4.84 -9.66 1.45
N LYS A 49 -4.13 -10.74 1.10
CA LYS A 49 -3.34 -11.52 2.07
C LYS A 49 -2.24 -10.69 2.74
N VAL A 50 -1.58 -9.81 1.97
CA VAL A 50 -0.55 -8.91 2.52
C VAL A 50 -1.20 -7.85 3.42
N LEU A 51 -2.30 -7.25 2.97
CA LEU A 51 -3.04 -6.25 3.75
C LEU A 51 -3.58 -6.83 5.07
N GLU A 52 -4.03 -8.08 5.08
CA GLU A 52 -4.47 -8.76 6.31
C GLU A 52 -3.32 -8.90 7.33
N VAL A 53 -2.11 -9.22 6.88
CA VAL A 53 -0.92 -9.25 7.76
C VAL A 53 -0.60 -7.84 8.28
N LEU A 54 -0.63 -6.83 7.40
CA LEU A 54 -0.36 -5.45 7.78
C LEU A 54 -1.40 -4.93 8.78
N GLU A 55 -2.68 -5.19 8.56
CA GLU A 55 -3.77 -4.83 9.48
C GLU A 55 -3.53 -5.43 10.86
N ARG A 56 -3.24 -6.74 10.93
CA ARG A 56 -2.97 -7.45 12.20
C ARG A 56 -1.74 -6.92 12.94
N ARG A 57 -0.77 -6.34 12.21
CA ARG A 57 0.50 -5.83 12.75
C ARG A 57 0.54 -4.30 12.89
N GLY A 58 -0.60 -3.62 12.69
CA GLY A 58 -0.72 -2.17 12.81
C GLY A 58 -0.07 -1.38 11.67
N GLY A 59 0.29 -2.04 10.56
CA GLY A 59 1.00 -1.47 9.41
C GLY A 59 2.50 -1.76 9.44
N ILE A 60 3.22 -1.07 8.56
CA ILE A 60 4.66 -1.24 8.36
C ILE A 60 5.31 0.15 8.24
N THR A 61 6.47 0.32 8.86
CA THR A 61 7.32 1.49 8.71
C THR A 61 8.54 1.10 7.89
N ILE A 62 8.85 1.93 6.89
CA ILE A 62 10.02 1.80 6.02
C ILE A 62 10.93 2.99 6.32
N VAL A 63 12.23 2.73 6.50
CA VAL A 63 13.29 3.74 6.59
C VAL A 63 14.22 3.52 5.41
N ASP A 64 14.31 4.52 4.54
CA ASP A 64 15.19 4.54 3.39
C ASP A 64 16.02 5.84 3.34
N ASP A 65 17.09 5.81 2.54
CA ASP A 65 17.85 7.00 2.13
C ASP A 65 18.17 6.87 0.64
N GLN A 66 17.71 7.85 -0.13
CA GLN A 66 17.75 7.85 -1.60
C GLN A 66 17.13 6.55 -2.17
N ASP A 67 17.96 5.66 -2.70
CA ASP A 67 17.55 4.38 -3.31
C ASP A 67 17.91 3.18 -2.43
N THR A 68 18.31 3.41 -1.18
CA THR A 68 18.74 2.35 -0.24
C THR A 68 17.71 2.14 0.86
N LEU A 69 17.14 0.93 0.92
CA LEU A 69 16.32 0.50 2.04
C LEU A 69 17.20 0.22 3.27
N ILE A 70 17.13 1.06 4.29
CA ILE A 70 17.93 0.94 5.51
C ILE A 70 17.32 -0.13 6.43
N THR A 71 16.03 -0.01 6.75
CA THR A 71 15.33 -1.00 7.59
C THR A 71 13.82 -0.91 7.43
N THR A 72 13.13 -1.99 7.81
CA THR A 72 11.67 -2.10 7.80
C THR A 72 11.21 -2.83 9.05
N TYR A 73 10.15 -2.34 9.69
CA TYR A 73 9.55 -3.02 10.84
C TYR A 73 8.03 -2.84 10.85
N PHE A 74 7.32 -3.81 11.45
CA PHE A 74 5.89 -3.66 11.68
C PHE A 74 5.64 -2.60 12.76
N ASN A 75 4.56 -1.82 12.62
CA ASN A 75 4.29 -0.71 13.54
C ASN A 75 4.02 -1.16 14.98
N ASP A 76 3.55 -2.40 15.17
CA ASP A 76 3.38 -3.03 16.48
C ASP A 76 4.69 -3.55 17.10
N SER A 77 5.82 -3.51 16.37
CA SER A 77 7.11 -4.04 16.83
C SER A 77 7.78 -3.13 17.87
N PHE A 78 7.41 -1.84 17.93
CA PHE A 78 7.91 -0.90 18.93
C PHE A 78 6.95 -0.77 20.10
N ASN A 79 6.99 -1.72 21.03
CA ASN A 79 6.20 -1.64 22.27
C ASN A 79 6.86 -0.66 23.27
N ARG A 80 6.53 0.63 23.15
CA ARG A 80 7.04 1.72 24.00
C ARG A 80 6.77 1.50 25.51
N LYS A 81 5.81 0.63 25.87
CA LYS A 81 5.51 0.24 27.26
C LYS A 81 6.58 -0.66 27.90
N LEU A 82 7.53 -1.22 27.14
CA LEU A 82 8.64 -2.01 27.68
C LEU A 82 9.87 -1.16 28.05
N LYS A 83 9.87 0.16 27.76
CA LYS A 83 10.90 1.09 28.22
C LYS A 83 10.34 2.00 29.32
N SER A 84 10.02 1.43 30.47
CA SER A 84 10.00 2.20 31.72
C SER A 84 11.20 1.78 32.58
N ASN A 85 12.17 2.70 32.64
CA ASN A 85 13.23 2.86 33.66
C ASN A 85 14.21 1.70 33.90
N SER A 86 15.36 1.70 33.22
CA SER A 86 16.65 1.45 33.90
C SER A 86 17.93 1.56 33.05
N ASP A 87 17.91 1.67 31.72
CA ASP A 87 19.15 1.40 30.96
C ASP A 87 19.81 2.63 30.34
N PHE A 88 19.98 3.69 31.15
CA PHE A 88 20.94 4.76 30.88
C PHE A 88 21.79 5.02 32.11
N ASN A 89 22.77 4.15 32.35
CA ASN A 89 23.98 4.49 33.11
C ASN A 89 25.18 3.86 32.39
N PHE A 90 25.72 4.61 31.43
CA PHE A 90 27.11 4.51 31.03
C PHE A 90 27.75 5.87 31.26
N ILE A 91 28.21 6.11 32.48
CA ILE A 91 29.40 6.91 32.82
C ILE A 91 30.10 6.18 33.97
#